data_AF-A0A6A6JYE1-F1
#
_entry.id   AF-A0A6A6JYE1-F1
#
_cell.length_a   1.000
_cell.length_b   1.000
_cell.length_c   1.000
_cell.angle_alpha   90.00
_cell.angle_beta   90.00
_cell.angle_gamma   90.00
#
_symmetry.space_group_name_H-M   'P 1'
#
loop_
_entity.id
_entity.type
_entity.pdbx_description
1 polymer ?
#
loop_
_entity_poly.entity_id
_entity_poly.type
_entity_poly.pdbx_seq_one_letter_code
_entity_poly.pdbx_strand_id
1 'polypeptide(L)'
;MSSNQSTIQALIPRSRLEILGINGRFTALPQRIIDAIQHRFGRHINLDEEELLDLAEKLEFITSHMRRRATPRAPNVPPPRVTVFIVRVRSAYGTRVALVYGTKVIVETLVLGNRQDHKTLFEDFCEAVDEMANIVIEDCSVLRRNYY
;
A
#
# COMPACT_ATOMS: atom_id res chain seq x y z
N MET A 1 25.24 7.63 -17.63
CA MET A 1 23.99 6.84 -17.75
C MET A 1 23.14 7.14 -16.54
N SER A 2 22.17 8.06 -16.67
CA SER A 2 21.42 8.64 -15.56
C SER A 2 20.01 8.03 -15.46
N SER A 3 19.80 7.32 -14.36
CA SER A 3 18.61 7.30 -13.50
C SER A 3 17.22 7.36 -14.16
N ASN A 4 16.62 6.17 -14.34
CA ASN A 4 15.19 5.93 -14.59
C ASN A 4 14.29 6.30 -13.37
N GLN A 5 14.45 7.49 -12.78
CA GLN A 5 13.65 7.94 -11.63
C GLN A 5 12.41 8.77 -12.00
N SER A 6 12.10 8.92 -13.30
CA SER A 6 11.18 9.98 -13.75
C SER A 6 9.79 9.55 -14.24
N THR A 7 9.36 8.29 -14.10
CA THR A 7 8.18 7.82 -14.88
C THR A 7 7.03 7.21 -14.08
N ILE A 8 6.98 7.39 -12.75
CA ILE A 8 5.80 7.00 -11.93
C ILE A 8 4.96 8.23 -11.53
N GLN A 9 5.28 9.43 -12.01
CA GLN A 9 4.39 10.60 -11.89
C GLN A 9 3.33 10.69 -13.00
N ALA A 10 3.44 9.89 -14.07
CA ALA A 10 2.68 10.09 -15.30
C ALA A 10 1.44 9.18 -15.49
N LEU A 11 1.11 8.27 -14.56
CA LEU A 11 0.13 7.20 -14.80
C LEU A 11 -1.02 7.11 -13.81
N ILE A 12 -1.30 8.18 -13.06
CA ILE A 12 -2.57 8.31 -12.32
C ILE A 12 -3.41 9.38 -13.02
N PRO A 13 -4.39 9.01 -13.85
CA PRO A 13 -5.32 9.97 -14.44
C PRO A 13 -5.99 10.77 -13.31
N ARG A 14 -5.91 12.11 -13.38
CA ARG A 14 -6.57 13.06 -12.46
C ARG A 14 -8.11 12.93 -12.43
N SER A 15 -8.69 12.08 -13.26
CA SER A 15 -10.12 11.83 -13.34
C SER A 15 -10.55 10.81 -12.26
N ARG A 16 -11.19 11.33 -11.20
CA ARG A 16 -11.81 10.62 -10.06
C ARG A 16 -10.87 10.02 -9.01
N LEU A 17 -9.89 10.80 -8.61
CA LEU A 17 -9.35 10.72 -7.25
C LEU A 17 -10.43 11.19 -6.25
N GLU A 18 -11.36 10.31 -5.87
CA GLU A 18 -12.14 10.53 -4.64
C GLU A 18 -11.18 10.31 -3.46
N ILE A 19 -10.46 11.37 -3.10
CA ILE A 19 -9.61 11.43 -1.92
C ILE A 19 -10.54 11.59 -0.72
N LEU A 20 -11.17 10.49 -0.32
CA LEU A 20 -11.87 10.42 0.96
C LEU A 20 -10.82 10.15 2.04
N GLY A 21 -10.14 11.22 2.43
CA GLY A 21 -9.33 11.18 3.63
C GLY A 21 -10.26 11.00 4.82
N ILE A 22 -10.20 9.83 5.45
CA ILE A 22 -10.81 9.61 6.76
C ILE A 22 -10.08 10.56 7.72
N ASN A 23 -10.70 11.73 7.93
CA ASN A 23 -10.30 12.68 8.95
C ASN A 23 -10.75 12.10 10.29
N GLY A 24 -9.90 11.29 10.90
CA GLY A 24 -10.14 10.68 12.20
C GLY A 24 -8.99 10.98 13.15
N ARG A 25 -9.33 11.13 14.43
CA ARG A 25 -8.50 11.25 15.62
C ARG A 25 -7.28 10.31 15.59
N PHE A 26 -6.27 10.52 16.44
CA PHE A 26 -5.07 9.69 16.60
C PHE A 26 -5.34 8.17 16.67
N THR A 27 -5.63 7.55 15.53
CA THR A 27 -5.81 6.11 15.39
C THR A 27 -4.45 5.53 15.01
N ALA A 28 -4.12 4.39 15.63
CA ALA A 28 -2.89 3.67 15.33
C ALA A 28 -2.84 3.34 13.83
N LEU A 29 -1.62 3.21 13.28
CA LEU A 29 -1.44 2.95 11.85
C LEU A 29 -2.18 1.69 11.36
N PRO A 30 -2.19 0.55 12.09
CA PRO A 30 -2.95 -0.63 11.71
C PRO A 30 -4.43 -0.35 11.50
N GLN A 31 -5.07 0.37 12.43
CA GLN A 31 -6.49 0.70 12.30
C GLN A 31 -6.78 1.51 11.03
N ARG A 32 -5.89 2.46 10.69
CA ARG A 32 -6.05 3.29 9.47
C ARG A 32 -5.89 2.47 8.19
N ILE A 33 -5.10 1.39 8.25
CA ILE A 33 -4.94 0.44 7.15
C ILE A 33 -6.21 -0.40 7.01
N ILE A 34 -6.72 -0.95 8.13
CA ILE A 34 -7.96 -1.72 8.18
C ILE A 34 -9.11 -0.88 7.61
N ASP A 35 -9.30 0.35 8.11
CA ASP A 35 -10.36 1.25 7.64
C ASP A 35 -10.27 1.51 6.12
N ALA A 36 -9.05 1.67 5.58
CA ALA A 36 -8.83 1.91 4.16
C ALA A 36 -9.16 0.68 3.30
N ILE A 37 -8.79 -0.52 3.77
CA ILE A 37 -9.08 -1.79 3.09
C ILE A 37 -10.58 -2.08 3.15
N GLN A 38 -11.20 -2.00 4.33
CA GLN A 38 -12.63 -2.20 4.51
C GLN A 38 -13.46 -1.22 3.68
N HIS A 39 -13.06 0.06 3.63
CA HIS A 39 -13.74 1.04 2.79
C HIS A 39 -13.69 0.65 1.30
N ARG A 40 -12.56 0.09 0.83
CA ARG A 40 -12.37 -0.23 -0.59
C ARG A 40 -12.93 -1.59 -1.00
N PHE A 41 -12.76 -2.61 -0.17
CA PHE A 41 -13.10 -3.99 -0.48
C PHE A 41 -14.30 -4.53 0.30
N GLY A 42 -14.56 -4.03 1.51
CA GLY A 42 -15.58 -4.56 2.42
C GLY A 42 -17.04 -4.41 1.94
N ARG A 43 -17.29 -3.63 0.89
CA ARG A 43 -18.60 -3.58 0.20
C ARG A 43 -18.76 -4.67 -0.86
N HIS A 44 -17.69 -5.36 -1.22
CA HIS A 44 -17.62 -6.25 -2.37
C HIS A 44 -17.26 -7.68 -1.99
N ILE A 45 -16.48 -7.85 -0.92
CA ILE A 45 -16.08 -9.14 -0.38
C ILE A 45 -16.27 -9.14 1.13
N ASN A 46 -16.55 -10.32 1.69
CA ASN A 46 -16.53 -10.51 3.14
C ASN A 46 -15.06 -10.59 3.57
N LEU A 47 -14.66 -9.71 4.48
CA LEU A 47 -13.30 -9.64 4.97
C LEU A 47 -13.28 -10.20 6.38
N ASP A 48 -12.49 -11.23 6.62
CA ASP A 48 -12.29 -11.76 7.96
C ASP A 48 -11.48 -10.78 8.83
N GLU A 49 -11.88 -10.62 10.09
CA GLU A 49 -11.26 -9.63 10.99
C GLU A 49 -9.84 -10.05 11.38
N GLU A 50 -9.58 -11.34 11.54
CA GLU A 50 -8.26 -11.87 11.88
C GLU A 50 -7.29 -11.72 10.69
N GLU A 51 -7.74 -12.07 9.48
CA GLU A 51 -6.97 -11.82 8.24
C GLU A 51 -6.67 -10.33 8.02
N LEU A 52 -7.63 -9.44 8.29
CA LEU A 52 -7.44 -8.00 8.18
C LEU A 52 -6.42 -7.46 9.18
N LEU A 53 -6.40 -8.00 10.39
CA LEU A 53 -5.44 -7.60 11.41
C LEU A 53 -4.03 -8.03 11.02
N ASP A 54 -3.83 -9.28 10.61
CA ASP A 54 -2.53 -9.79 10.12
C ASP A 54 -2.01 -8.96 8.94
N LEU A 55 -2.88 -8.68 7.96
CA LEU A 55 -2.55 -7.86 6.81
C LEU A 55 -2.14 -6.43 7.22
N ALA A 56 -2.83 -5.84 8.19
CA ALA A 56 -2.54 -4.51 8.69
C ALA A 56 -1.20 -4.44 9.45
N GLU A 57 -0.87 -5.47 10.23
CA GLU A 57 0.41 -5.59 10.93
C GLU A 57 1.59 -5.70 9.93
N LYS A 58 1.45 -6.54 8.88
CA LYS A 58 2.44 -6.65 7.80
C LYS A 58 2.67 -5.30 7.11
N LEU A 59 1.60 -4.59 6.79
CA LEU A 59 1.66 -3.27 6.16
C LEU A 59 2.26 -2.20 7.08
N GLU A 60 1.98 -2.24 8.39
CA GLU A 60 2.65 -1.38 9.37
C GLU A 60 4.15 -1.68 9.44
N PHE A 61 4.54 -2.96 9.45
CA PHE A 61 5.94 -3.37 9.45
C PHE A 61 6.68 -2.83 8.21
N ILE A 62 6.15 -3.05 7.01
CA ILE A 62 6.71 -2.53 5.74
C ILE A 62 6.80 -1.00 5.81
N THR A 63 5.71 -0.33 6.18
CA THR A 63 5.64 1.14 6.24
C THR A 63 6.66 1.72 7.23
N SER A 64 6.83 1.07 8.39
CA SER A 64 7.78 1.47 9.42
C SER A 64 9.23 1.30 8.94
N HIS A 65 9.55 0.22 8.22
CA HIS A 65 10.86 0.03 7.60
C HIS A 65 11.15 1.14 6.58
N MET A 66 10.20 1.44 5.69
CA MET A 66 10.34 2.52 4.71
C MET A 66 10.48 3.92 5.35
N ARG A 67 9.89 4.13 6.54
CA ARG A 67 9.99 5.39 7.30
C ARG A 67 11.34 5.56 7.98
N ARG A 68 11.98 4.49 8.45
CA ARG A 68 13.35 4.58 9.01
C ARG A 68 14.36 5.12 8.00
N ARG A 69 14.11 4.93 6.70
CA ARG A 69 14.93 5.51 5.61
C ARG A 69 14.53 6.94 5.21
N ALA A 70 13.45 7.50 5.78
CA ALA A 70 12.95 8.83 5.44
C ALA A 70 13.37 9.85 6.52
N THR A 71 13.72 11.06 6.09
CA THR A 71 14.12 12.18 6.97
C THR A 71 13.11 12.42 8.10
N PRO A 72 13.56 12.74 9.33
CA PRO A 72 12.68 13.02 10.47
C PRO A 72 11.65 14.10 10.14
N ARG A 73 10.41 13.89 10.58
CA ARG A 73 9.32 14.86 10.39
C ARG A 73 9.42 15.98 11.42
N ALA A 74 9.09 17.20 10.98
CA ALA A 74 8.86 18.32 11.88
C ALA A 74 7.65 18.03 12.81
N PRO A 75 7.70 18.46 14.08
CA PRO A 75 6.77 18.05 15.14
C PRO A 75 5.30 18.46 14.93
N ASN A 76 5.01 19.37 14.00
CA ASN A 76 3.65 19.90 13.75
C ASN A 76 2.99 19.37 12.47
N VAL A 77 3.58 18.36 11.81
CA VAL A 77 3.03 17.80 10.57
C VAL A 77 2.07 16.65 10.89
N PRO A 78 0.80 16.71 10.46
CA PRO A 78 -0.14 15.63 10.71
C PRO A 78 0.36 14.29 10.14
N PRO A 79 -0.01 13.15 10.77
CA PRO A 79 0.34 11.85 10.23
C PRO A 79 -0.23 11.74 8.80
N PRO A 80 0.56 11.26 7.83
CA PRO A 80 0.11 11.16 6.45
C PRO A 80 -0.98 10.11 6.33
N ARG A 81 -1.87 10.29 5.35
CA ARG A 81 -3.05 9.44 5.10
C ARG A 81 -2.66 8.07 4.54
N VAL A 82 -3.40 7.02 4.91
CA VAL A 82 -3.34 5.71 4.26
C VAL A 82 -4.50 5.65 3.26
N THR A 83 -4.26 5.18 2.03
CA THR A 83 -5.30 5.07 1.01
C THR A 83 -5.05 3.88 0.11
N VAL A 84 -6.08 3.10 -0.18
CA VAL A 84 -6.05 1.99 -1.15
C VAL A 84 -6.70 2.44 -2.45
N PHE A 85 -5.96 2.37 -3.55
CA PHE A 85 -6.44 2.70 -4.89
C PHE A 85 -6.69 1.43 -5.69
N ILE A 86 -7.79 1.41 -6.46
CA ILE A 86 -8.02 0.41 -7.51
C ILE A 86 -8.25 1.17 -8.82
N VAL A 87 -7.35 1.03 -9.79
CA VAL A 87 -7.34 1.81 -11.05
C VAL A 87 -7.25 0.86 -12.24
N ARG A 88 -8.15 1.01 -13.22
CA ARG A 88 -8.05 0.28 -14.50
C ARG A 88 -6.96 0.89 -15.37
N VAL A 89 -6.00 0.07 -15.78
CA VAL A 89 -4.88 0.45 -16.65
C VAL A 89 -5.24 0.12 -18.09
N ARG A 90 -5.51 1.16 -18.90
CA ARG A 90 -5.88 1.00 -20.31
C ARG A 90 -4.78 0.39 -21.18
N SER A 91 -3.52 0.61 -20.84
CA SER A 91 -2.37 0.17 -21.65
C SER A 91 -2.01 -1.30 -21.48
N ALA A 92 -2.48 -1.96 -20.40
CA ALA A 92 -2.08 -3.33 -20.05
C ALA A 92 -3.25 -4.31 -19.95
N TYR A 93 -4.47 -3.90 -20.32
CA TYR A 93 -5.69 -4.69 -20.08
C TYR A 93 -5.75 -5.25 -18.64
N GLY A 94 -5.56 -4.39 -17.64
CA GLY A 94 -5.46 -4.83 -16.25
C GLY A 94 -5.98 -3.81 -15.25
N THR A 95 -5.98 -4.19 -13.98
CA THR A 95 -6.38 -3.36 -12.85
C THR A 95 -5.25 -3.32 -11.84
N ARG A 96 -4.80 -2.12 -11.48
CA ARG A 96 -3.80 -1.91 -10.43
C ARG A 96 -4.48 -1.71 -9.09
N VAL A 97 -3.96 -2.36 -8.07
CA VAL A 97 -4.28 -2.10 -6.67
C VAL A 97 -3.04 -1.58 -5.99
N ALA A 98 -3.14 -0.49 -5.24
CA ALA A 98 -2.00 0.06 -4.52
C ALA A 98 -2.40 0.63 -3.16
N LEU A 99 -1.60 0.36 -2.14
CA LEU A 99 -1.67 1.04 -0.86
C LEU A 99 -0.64 2.16 -0.80
N VAL A 100 -1.13 3.37 -0.54
CA VAL A 100 -0.34 4.60 -0.51
C VAL A 100 -0.36 5.17 0.90
N TYR A 101 0.82 5.52 1.40
CA TYR A 101 1.02 6.22 2.66
C TYR A 101 1.54 7.64 2.39
N GLY A 102 0.67 8.64 2.54
CA GLY A 102 0.92 10.01 2.14
C GLY A 102 1.00 10.14 0.62
N THR A 103 2.21 10.24 0.10
CA THR A 103 2.50 10.30 -1.33
C THR A 103 3.36 9.13 -1.81
N LYS A 104 3.71 8.20 -0.92
CA LYS A 104 4.54 7.05 -1.23
C LYS A 104 3.68 5.80 -1.41
N VAL A 105 3.86 5.12 -2.53
CA VAL A 105 3.36 3.76 -2.74
C VAL A 105 4.13 2.83 -1.80
N ILE A 106 3.40 2.05 -1.00
CA ILE A 106 3.97 1.07 -0.07
C ILE A 106 3.95 -0.31 -0.71
N VAL A 107 2.78 -0.72 -1.22
CA VAL A 107 2.58 -1.95 -1.98
C VAL A 107 1.74 -1.62 -3.20
N GLU A 108 2.08 -2.22 -4.35
CA GLU A 108 1.33 -2.12 -5.60
C GLU A 108 1.34 -3.49 -6.26
N THR A 109 0.18 -3.91 -6.76
CA THR A 109 0.03 -5.08 -7.63
C THR A 109 -0.69 -4.69 -8.92
N LEU A 110 -0.32 -5.34 -10.01
CA LEU A 110 -0.99 -5.23 -11.30
C LEU A 110 -1.63 -6.56 -11.63
N VAL A 111 -2.96 -6.56 -11.67
CA VAL A 111 -3.71 -7.74 -12.02
C VAL A 111 -4.15 -7.67 -13.48
N LEU A 112 -3.69 -8.60 -14.31
CA LEU A 112 -3.99 -8.64 -15.75
C LEU A 112 -5.37 -9.27 -15.99
N GLY A 113 -6.16 -8.69 -16.91
CA GLY A 113 -7.48 -9.18 -17.28
C GLY A 113 -8.52 -8.07 -17.50
N ASN A 114 -9.45 -8.31 -18.44
CA ASN A 114 -10.49 -7.33 -18.82
C ASN A 114 -11.58 -7.10 -17.77
N ARG A 115 -11.83 -8.09 -16.90
CA ARG A 115 -12.75 -8.00 -15.77
C ARG A 115 -12.21 -8.87 -14.64
N GLN A 116 -11.65 -8.20 -13.64
CA GLN A 116 -11.16 -8.79 -12.40
C GLN A 116 -12.20 -8.48 -11.32
N ASP A 117 -12.67 -9.50 -10.61
CA ASP A 117 -13.59 -9.30 -9.49
C ASP A 117 -12.81 -8.77 -8.27
N HIS A 118 -13.53 -8.18 -7.30
CA HIS A 118 -12.88 -7.58 -6.15
C HIS A 118 -12.18 -8.62 -5.26
N LYS A 119 -12.57 -9.89 -5.37
CA LYS A 119 -11.95 -11.00 -4.65
C LYS A 119 -10.56 -11.28 -5.19
N THR A 120 -10.39 -11.55 -6.49
CA THR A 120 -9.06 -11.78 -7.06
C THR A 120 -8.16 -10.56 -6.90
N LEU A 121 -8.70 -9.34 -7.05
CA LEU A 121 -7.93 -8.12 -6.79
C LEU A 121 -7.42 -8.00 -5.35
N PHE A 122 -8.17 -8.54 -4.39
CA PHE A 122 -7.79 -8.52 -2.98
C PHE A 122 -6.76 -9.63 -2.68
N GLU A 123 -6.98 -10.84 -3.18
CA GLU A 123 -6.06 -11.97 -3.02
C GLU A 123 -4.67 -11.64 -3.60
N ASP A 124 -4.61 -11.15 -4.84
CA ASP A 124 -3.35 -10.72 -5.48
C ASP A 124 -2.70 -9.53 -4.74
N PHE A 125 -3.51 -8.70 -4.08
CA PHE A 125 -2.99 -7.61 -3.26
C PHE A 125 -2.36 -8.14 -1.96
N CYS A 126 -3.00 -9.12 -1.30
CA CYS A 126 -2.43 -9.78 -0.12
C CYS A 126 -1.11 -10.50 -0.45
N GLU A 127 -1.05 -11.20 -1.59
CA GLU A 127 0.17 -11.85 -2.06
C GLU A 127 1.30 -10.82 -2.26
N ALA A 128 1.01 -9.68 -2.90
CA ALA A 128 1.99 -8.61 -3.07
C ALA A 128 2.46 -7.99 -1.73
N VAL A 129 1.60 -7.97 -0.70
CA VAL A 129 2.00 -7.55 0.66
C VAL A 129 2.96 -8.56 1.27
N ASP A 130 2.67 -9.85 1.16
CA ASP A 130 3.53 -10.91 1.68
C ASP A 130 4.91 -10.92 1.00
N GLU A 131 4.96 -10.78 -0.33
CA GLU A 131 6.21 -10.62 -1.08
C GLU A 131 7.02 -9.42 -0.58
N MET A 132 6.37 -8.27 -0.41
CA MET A 132 7.05 -7.06 0.08
C MET A 132 7.54 -7.21 1.52
N ALA A 133 6.77 -7.87 2.39
CA ALA A 133 7.20 -8.17 3.75
C ALA A 133 8.46 -9.05 3.76
N ASN A 134 8.51 -10.08 2.90
CA ASN A 134 9.67 -10.94 2.74
C ASN A 134 10.90 -10.17 2.25
N ILE A 135 10.75 -9.30 1.25
CA ILE A 135 11.84 -8.42 0.78
C ILE A 135 12.39 -7.57 1.93
N VAL A 136 11.51 -6.99 2.76
CA VAL A 136 11.94 -6.17 3.91
C VAL A 136 12.67 -7.02 4.97
N ILE A 137 12.24 -8.25 5.23
CA ILE A 137 12.89 -9.18 6.16
C ILE A 137 14.29 -9.54 5.66
N GLU A 138 14.42 -9.88 4.37
CA GLU A 138 15.70 -10.20 3.74
C GLU A 138 16.68 -9.02 3.84
N ASP A 139 16.24 -7.81 3.50
CA ASP A 139 17.02 -6.56 3.64
C ASP A 139 17.54 -6.38 5.08
N CYS A 140 16.71 -6.63 6.09
CA CYS A 140 17.10 -6.54 7.49
C CYS A 140 18.13 -7.61 7.89
N SER A 141 18.03 -8.81 7.32
CA SER A 141 18.96 -9.92 7.59
C SER A 141 20.35 -9.68 6.98
N VAL A 142 20.41 -9.10 5.78
CA VAL A 142 21.67 -8.73 5.10
C VAL A 142 22.39 -7.64 5.88
N LEU A 143 21.67 -6.63 6.38
CA LEU A 143 22.25 -5.62 7.27
C LEU A 143 22.89 -6.29 8.50
N ARG A 144 22.20 -7.24 9.14
CA ARG A 144 22.72 -7.94 10.33
C ARG A 144 24.01 -8.73 10.06
N ARG A 145 24.16 -9.35 8.89
CA ARG A 145 25.38 -10.12 8.54
C ARG A 145 26.61 -9.24 8.27
N ASN A 146 26.43 -7.97 7.91
CA ASN A 146 27.55 -7.06 7.65
C ASN A 146 28.10 -6.37 8.92
N TYR A 147 27.49 -6.60 10.08
CA TYR A 147 27.91 -6.02 11.37
C TYR A 147 28.55 -7.05 12.33
N TYR A 148 28.78 -8.29 11.88
CA TYR A 148 29.49 -9.35 12.61
C TYR A 148 30.58 -9.94 11.72
#